data_AF-A0AA88T153-F1
#
_entry.id   AF-A0AA88T153-F1
#
_cell.length_a   1.000
_cell.length_b   1.000
_cell.length_c   1.000
_cell.angle_alpha   90.00
_cell.angle_beta   90.00
_cell.angle_gamma   90.00
#
_symmetry.space_group_name_H-M   'P 1'
#
loop_
_entity.id
_entity.type
_entity.pdbx_description
1 polymer ?
#
loop_
_entity_poly.entity_id
_entity_poly.type
_entity_poly.pdbx_seq_one_letter_code
_entity_poly.pdbx_strand_id
1 'polypeptide(L)'
;MCNETCGPNGNGHKTDDTVKTLQWRVVASEEEIQKFNTKLNDLSVSGDSLNEKVIDLTEDVKKIIAVTGKNGEHFNRIVTEVETLGSNFEDCSICSTIEEDLHLLTNSTMSGLSRCQTELTDLRRKVDSGESVCSQVCSNLQEEVGRLREEVEECTGQCKTNINDLKDRLDGHADHSGRLKGDLKSIQGELAVVMFTFSSINDTLKGLGRTVHTHGNTLTDLTDSKDAIISEVNNLQNELTEHVEDSETRFGTLSKEIQTIRTNYVTEIGECRQVGDGLDRRLSKLEGVCERFDSFSYSLEKIKEGLNRHVTGLWSYVNGLNITVMSHRDLISNIQNVQLENVHTKIHSLNSSVVDLAKNFHSFIQQDFMGPPGIPGPRGERGEQGLQGPVGPQGRVGPPGRDGNQGPVGPPGLRGEQGLAGSDAHVPRLSFSAALTRPMRGTGTILFNEVFVNENSVYDPRSGYFTAP
;
A
#
# COMPACT_ATOMS: atom_id res chain seq x y z
N MET A 1 22.43 -83.45 40.99
CA MET A 1 22.43 -84.61 41.91
C MET A 1 21.15 -84.57 42.74
N CYS A 2 20.03 -85.05 42.22
CA CYS A 2 18.78 -85.25 42.98
C CYS A 2 17.95 -86.34 42.27
N ASN A 3 18.50 -87.54 42.08
CA ASN A 3 17.75 -88.62 41.41
C ASN A 3 17.57 -89.89 42.24
N GLU A 4 17.86 -89.88 43.54
CA GLU A 4 17.74 -91.11 44.34
C GLU A 4 17.27 -90.82 45.78
N THR A 5 16.03 -90.37 45.95
CA THR A 5 15.30 -90.55 47.24
C THR A 5 13.81 -90.27 47.09
N CYS A 6 13.06 -91.12 46.37
CA CYS A 6 11.60 -91.21 46.53
C CYS A 6 11.13 -92.64 46.25
N GLY A 7 10.72 -93.36 47.31
CA GLY A 7 10.05 -94.65 47.23
C GLY A 7 8.56 -94.52 46.85
N PRO A 8 7.89 -95.63 46.46
CA PRO A 8 6.64 -95.58 45.71
C PRO A 8 5.44 -95.53 46.65
N ASN A 9 4.86 -94.34 46.84
CA ASN A 9 3.42 -94.10 47.06
C ASN A 9 3.17 -92.67 47.58
N GLY A 10 2.45 -91.84 46.82
CA GLY A 10 1.81 -90.62 47.33
C GLY A 10 1.92 -89.37 46.45
N ASN A 11 0.91 -89.14 45.60
CA ASN A 11 0.47 -87.83 45.08
C ASN A 11 1.49 -86.88 44.41
N GLY A 12 2.40 -87.38 43.56
CA GLY A 12 3.26 -86.53 42.72
C GLY A 12 2.55 -85.74 41.61
N HIS A 13 1.28 -86.06 41.29
CA HIS A 13 0.58 -85.44 40.15
C HIS A 13 0.01 -84.05 40.44
N LYS A 14 -0.47 -83.79 41.67
CA LYS A 14 -1.17 -82.53 41.99
C LYS A 14 -0.23 -81.34 42.17
N THR A 15 0.96 -81.55 42.72
CA THR A 15 1.98 -80.52 42.93
C THR A 15 2.69 -80.15 41.63
N ASP A 16 2.97 -81.12 40.76
CA ASP A 16 3.54 -80.88 39.42
C ASP A 16 2.56 -80.10 38.53
N ASP A 17 1.26 -80.44 38.58
CA ASP A 17 0.22 -79.70 37.84
C ASP A 17 0.04 -78.26 38.33
N THR A 18 0.15 -77.99 39.64
CA THR A 18 0.06 -76.62 40.17
C THR A 18 1.29 -75.78 39.83
N VAL A 19 2.49 -76.37 39.90
CA VAL A 19 3.74 -75.70 39.49
C VAL A 19 3.72 -75.39 37.99
N LYS A 20 3.30 -76.33 37.15
CA LYS A 20 3.12 -76.10 35.71
C LYS A 20 2.09 -75.02 35.42
N THR A 21 0.98 -75.00 36.15
CA THR A 21 -0.06 -73.95 36.00
C THR A 21 0.47 -72.57 36.37
N LEU A 22 1.23 -72.45 37.47
CA LEU A 22 1.86 -71.19 37.86
C LEU A 22 2.93 -70.76 36.85
N GLN A 23 3.72 -71.70 36.34
CA GLN A 23 4.73 -71.42 35.33
C GLN A 23 4.11 -70.91 34.02
N TRP A 24 3.02 -71.52 33.55
CA TRP A 24 2.26 -71.02 32.41
C TRP A 24 1.68 -69.62 32.65
N ARG A 25 1.18 -69.32 33.86
CA ARG A 25 0.69 -67.99 34.20
C ARG A 25 1.79 -66.93 34.25
N VAL A 26 3.00 -67.30 34.70
CA VAL A 26 4.16 -66.41 34.69
C VAL A 26 4.59 -66.12 33.25
N VAL A 27 4.72 -67.14 32.40
CA VAL A 27 5.06 -66.99 30.98
C VAL A 27 4.01 -66.14 30.25
N ALA A 28 2.72 -66.40 30.46
CA ALA A 28 1.65 -65.60 29.86
C ALA A 28 1.66 -64.13 30.37
N SER A 29 2.01 -63.90 31.64
CA SER A 29 2.18 -62.54 32.16
C SER A 29 3.40 -61.84 31.58
N GLU A 30 4.49 -62.57 31.35
CA GLU A 30 5.71 -62.05 30.73
C GLU A 30 5.47 -61.65 29.26
N GLU A 31 4.72 -62.47 28.51
CA GLU A 31 4.28 -62.12 27.16
C GLU A 31 3.41 -60.86 27.13
N GLU A 32 2.45 -60.72 28.06
CA GLU A 32 1.62 -59.52 28.17
C GLU A 32 2.44 -58.28 28.57
N ILE A 33 3.44 -58.41 29.43
CA ILE A 33 4.37 -57.32 29.78
C ILE A 33 5.20 -56.91 28.56
N GLN A 34 5.71 -57.86 27.77
CA GLN A 34 6.44 -57.53 26.53
C GLN A 34 5.54 -56.86 25.49
N LYS A 35 4.29 -57.30 25.36
CA LYS A 35 3.29 -56.70 24.47
C LYS A 35 2.88 -55.30 24.91
N PHE A 36 2.84 -55.05 26.22
CA PHE A 36 2.63 -53.71 26.76
C PHE A 36 3.85 -52.81 26.50
N ASN A 37 5.07 -53.32 26.69
CA ASN A 37 6.30 -52.57 26.47
C ASN A 37 6.50 -52.17 25.00
N THR A 38 6.18 -53.06 24.07
CA THR A 38 6.20 -52.76 22.63
C THR A 38 5.19 -51.68 22.26
N LYS A 39 3.95 -51.76 22.78
CA LYS A 39 2.96 -50.68 22.61
C LYS A 39 3.41 -49.34 23.20
N LEU A 40 4.10 -49.36 24.34
CA LEU A 40 4.63 -48.15 24.97
C LEU A 40 5.70 -47.49 24.10
N ASN A 41 6.59 -48.30 23.51
CA ASN A 41 7.62 -47.83 22.58
C ASN A 41 7.02 -47.25 21.30
N ASP A 42 6.02 -47.92 20.71
CA ASP A 42 5.33 -47.41 19.52
C ASP A 42 4.62 -46.07 19.81
N LEU A 43 4.02 -45.94 21.01
CA LEU A 43 3.38 -44.70 21.45
C LEU A 43 4.41 -43.58 21.68
N SER A 44 5.59 -43.91 22.21
CA SER A 44 6.70 -42.97 22.39
C SER A 44 7.20 -42.45 21.05
N VAL A 45 7.48 -43.34 20.09
CA VAL A 45 7.94 -42.98 18.74
C VAL A 45 6.89 -42.13 18.01
N SER A 46 5.61 -42.47 18.19
CA SER A 46 4.51 -41.66 17.63
C SER A 46 4.43 -40.27 18.28
N GLY A 47 4.72 -40.17 19.58
CA GLY A 47 4.80 -38.90 20.31
C GLY A 47 5.97 -38.03 19.84
N ASP A 48 7.14 -38.62 19.61
CA ASP A 48 8.31 -37.92 19.09
C ASP A 48 8.08 -37.40 17.67
N SER A 49 7.47 -38.22 16.80
CA SER A 49 7.09 -37.81 15.44
C SER A 49 6.05 -36.68 15.42
N LEU A 50 5.10 -36.69 16.37
CA LEU A 50 4.13 -35.61 16.51
C LEU A 50 4.82 -34.33 16.99
N ASN A 51 5.77 -34.45 17.92
CA ASN A 51 6.52 -33.31 18.44
C ASN A 51 7.39 -32.65 17.35
N GLU A 52 8.09 -33.43 16.52
CA GLU A 52 8.82 -32.90 15.36
C GLU A 52 7.89 -32.13 14.40
N LYS A 53 6.72 -32.71 14.06
CA LYS A 53 5.74 -32.04 13.19
C LYS A 53 5.21 -30.73 13.78
N VAL A 54 5.05 -30.65 15.10
CA VAL A 54 4.62 -29.42 15.79
C VAL A 54 5.72 -28.36 15.76
N ILE A 55 6.99 -28.77 15.91
CA ILE A 55 8.14 -27.87 15.79
C ILE A 55 8.24 -27.30 14.37
N ASP A 56 8.13 -28.14 13.34
CA ASP A 56 8.15 -27.71 11.95
C ASP A 56 7.01 -26.75 11.62
N LEU A 57 5.78 -27.08 12.06
CA LEU A 57 4.62 -26.20 11.88
C LEU A 57 4.80 -24.85 12.59
N THR A 58 5.40 -24.85 13.78
CA THR A 58 5.69 -23.61 14.53
C THR A 58 6.68 -22.73 13.79
N GLU A 59 7.70 -23.34 13.16
CA GLU A 59 8.71 -22.61 12.39
C GLU A 59 8.14 -22.04 11.08
N ASP A 60 7.27 -22.79 10.41
CA ASP A 60 6.58 -22.30 9.21
C ASP A 60 5.59 -21.17 9.52
N VAL A 61 4.89 -21.23 10.65
CA VAL A 61 4.06 -20.12 11.14
C VAL A 61 4.90 -18.86 11.40
N LYS A 62 6.09 -18.99 12.00
CA LYS A 62 7.00 -17.84 12.20
C LYS A 62 7.48 -17.23 10.87
N LYS A 63 7.80 -18.05 9.87
CA LYS A 63 8.17 -17.55 8.53
C LYS A 63 7.02 -16.79 7.88
N ILE A 64 5.80 -17.31 7.99
CA ILE A 64 4.58 -16.64 7.49
C ILE A 64 4.39 -15.28 8.17
N ILE A 65 4.53 -15.22 9.50
CA ILE A 65 4.43 -13.96 10.26
C ILE A 65 5.50 -12.95 9.83
N ALA A 66 6.75 -13.38 9.62
CA ALA A 66 7.85 -12.50 9.22
C ALA A 66 7.64 -11.90 7.82
N VAL A 67 7.14 -12.68 6.87
CA VAL A 67 6.82 -12.22 5.50
C VAL A 67 5.60 -11.29 5.53
N THR A 68 4.58 -11.63 6.33
CA THR A 68 3.36 -10.82 6.45
C THR A 68 3.63 -9.48 7.14
N GLY A 69 4.48 -9.46 8.18
CA GLY A 69 4.90 -8.25 8.88
C GLY A 69 5.69 -7.27 8.01
N LYS A 70 6.68 -7.77 7.24
CA LYS A 70 7.43 -6.94 6.28
C LYS A 70 6.52 -6.34 5.21
N ASN A 71 5.60 -7.14 4.66
CA ASN A 71 4.66 -6.65 3.66
C ASN A 71 3.66 -5.65 4.26
N GLY A 72 3.28 -5.80 5.53
CA GLY A 72 2.42 -4.85 6.25
C GLY A 72 3.07 -3.48 6.43
N GLU A 73 4.35 -3.41 6.77
CA GLU A 73 5.09 -2.12 6.86
C GLU A 73 5.23 -1.43 5.50
N HIS A 74 5.57 -2.19 4.45
CA HIS A 74 5.61 -1.65 3.10
C HIS A 74 4.25 -1.16 2.63
N PHE A 75 3.18 -1.89 2.97
CA PHE A 75 1.82 -1.52 2.64
C PHE A 75 1.38 -0.26 3.38
N ASN A 76 1.62 -0.16 4.68
CA ASN A 76 1.34 1.06 5.45
C ASN A 76 2.12 2.26 4.94
N ARG A 77 3.37 2.07 4.49
CA ARG A 77 4.15 3.14 3.86
C ARG A 77 3.54 3.58 2.53
N ILE A 78 3.09 2.63 1.70
CA ILE A 78 2.41 2.94 0.44
C ILE A 78 1.08 3.65 0.69
N VAL A 79 0.27 3.17 1.64
CA VAL A 79 -1.01 3.80 2.00
C VAL A 79 -0.79 5.21 2.53
N THR A 80 0.16 5.43 3.43
CA THR A 80 0.48 6.78 3.93
C THR A 80 1.08 7.69 2.86
N GLU A 81 1.90 7.18 1.93
CA GLU A 81 2.37 7.91 0.75
C GLU A 81 1.20 8.28 -0.19
N VAL A 82 0.23 7.38 -0.39
CA VAL A 82 -0.98 7.61 -1.20
C VAL A 82 -1.97 8.57 -0.51
N GLU A 83 -2.11 8.51 0.83
CA GLU A 83 -2.95 9.42 1.61
C GLU A 83 -2.33 10.82 1.72
N THR A 84 -1.00 10.92 1.82
CA THR A 84 -0.28 12.21 1.77
C THR A 84 -0.27 12.80 0.36
N LEU A 85 -0.25 11.97 -0.69
CA LEU A 85 -0.59 12.41 -2.05
C LEU A 85 -2.07 12.71 -2.23
N GLY A 86 -3.00 12.11 -1.49
CA GLY A 86 -4.43 12.43 -1.60
C GLY A 86 -4.79 13.77 -0.95
N SER A 87 -4.27 14.01 0.26
CA SER A 87 -4.57 15.18 1.09
C SER A 87 -3.96 16.49 0.58
N ASN A 88 -2.83 16.44 -0.11
CA ASN A 88 -2.28 17.60 -0.82
C ASN A 88 -3.03 17.94 -2.12
N PHE A 89 -4.02 17.13 -2.52
CA PHE A 89 -4.64 17.16 -3.87
C PHE A 89 -6.17 17.21 -3.87
N GLU A 90 -6.83 17.05 -2.73
CA GLU A 90 -8.29 17.13 -2.60
C GLU A 90 -8.84 18.50 -3.06
N ASP A 91 -8.02 19.53 -2.91
CA ASP A 91 -8.04 20.73 -3.73
C ASP A 91 -6.71 20.75 -4.49
N CYS A 92 -6.71 20.69 -5.83
CA CYS A 92 -5.46 20.91 -6.58
C CYS A 92 -5.01 22.37 -6.39
N SER A 93 -4.47 22.68 -5.22
CA SER A 93 -4.02 24.01 -4.79
C SER A 93 -3.01 24.57 -5.79
N ILE A 94 -2.16 23.70 -6.34
CA ILE A 94 -1.20 24.07 -7.39
C ILE A 94 -1.93 24.47 -8.69
N CYS A 95 -2.96 23.73 -9.10
CA CYS A 95 -3.75 24.06 -10.28
C CYS A 95 -4.50 25.38 -10.09
N SER A 96 -5.12 25.61 -8.92
CA SER A 96 -5.83 26.86 -8.64
C SER A 96 -4.88 28.05 -8.58
N THR A 97 -3.68 27.87 -8.00
CA THR A 97 -2.66 28.93 -7.96
C THR A 97 -2.16 29.28 -9.36
N ILE A 98 -1.88 28.27 -10.20
CA ILE A 98 -1.47 28.49 -11.59
C ILE A 98 -2.58 29.16 -12.39
N GLU A 99 -3.84 28.78 -12.18
CA GLU A 99 -5.00 29.38 -12.84
C GLU A 99 -5.18 30.86 -12.44
N GLU A 100 -5.03 31.18 -11.15
CA GLU A 100 -5.04 32.56 -10.64
C GLU A 100 -3.88 33.40 -11.20
N ASP A 101 -2.67 32.87 -11.18
CA ASP A 101 -1.48 33.54 -11.72
C ASP A 101 -1.62 33.82 -13.22
N LEU A 102 -2.16 32.87 -13.98
CA LEU A 102 -2.41 33.02 -15.41
C LEU A 102 -3.49 34.05 -15.71
N HIS A 103 -4.52 34.11 -14.85
CA HIS A 103 -5.59 35.11 -14.96
C HIS A 103 -5.08 36.51 -14.62
N LEU A 104 -4.21 36.65 -13.62
CA LEU A 104 -3.55 37.90 -13.27
C LEU A 104 -2.61 38.37 -14.40
N LEU A 105 -1.82 37.46 -14.96
CA LEU A 105 -0.92 37.76 -16.07
C LEU A 105 -1.71 38.22 -17.31
N THR A 106 -2.78 37.51 -17.67
CA THR A 106 -3.64 37.84 -18.82
C THR A 106 -4.27 39.24 -18.65
N ASN A 107 -4.85 39.53 -17.49
CA ASN A 107 -5.45 40.83 -17.21
C ASN A 107 -4.42 41.96 -17.23
N SER A 108 -3.25 41.74 -16.64
CA SER A 108 -2.17 42.73 -16.61
C SER A 108 -1.65 43.04 -18.02
N THR A 109 -1.41 42.00 -18.82
CA THR A 109 -0.92 42.12 -20.21
C THR A 109 -1.96 42.81 -21.09
N MET A 110 -3.24 42.42 -21.02
CA MET A 110 -4.31 43.05 -21.80
C MET A 110 -4.56 44.51 -21.41
N SER A 111 -4.51 44.82 -20.11
CA SER A 111 -4.59 46.20 -19.62
C SER A 111 -3.42 47.05 -20.16
N GLY A 112 -2.19 46.52 -20.10
CA GLY A 112 -0.99 47.17 -20.66
C GLY A 112 -1.11 47.46 -22.15
N LEU A 113 -1.58 46.48 -22.94
CA LEU A 113 -1.78 46.60 -24.38
C LEU A 113 -2.86 47.65 -24.72
N SER A 114 -4.00 47.63 -24.01
CA SER A 114 -5.08 48.61 -24.21
C SER A 114 -4.64 50.05 -23.91
N ARG A 115 -3.78 50.23 -22.90
CA ARG A 115 -3.19 51.53 -22.57
C ARG A 115 -2.26 52.02 -23.66
N CYS A 116 -1.39 51.13 -24.18
CA CYS A 116 -0.49 51.46 -25.29
C CYS A 116 -1.28 51.88 -26.55
N GLN A 117 -2.36 51.17 -26.86
CA GLN A 117 -3.24 51.49 -27.99
C GLN A 117 -3.93 52.85 -27.82
N THR A 118 -4.33 53.20 -26.59
CA THR A 118 -4.90 54.51 -26.26
C THR A 118 -3.86 55.63 -26.43
N GLU A 119 -2.63 55.42 -25.95
CA GLU A 119 -1.53 56.38 -26.06
C GLU A 119 -1.14 56.63 -27.53
N LEU A 120 -1.07 55.57 -28.36
CA LEU A 120 -0.84 55.69 -29.82
C LEU A 120 -1.95 56.48 -30.52
N THR A 121 -3.21 56.24 -30.15
CA THR A 121 -4.36 56.93 -30.73
C THR A 121 -4.36 58.42 -30.35
N ASP A 122 -4.03 58.77 -29.11
CA ASP A 122 -3.90 60.18 -28.69
C ASP A 122 -2.70 60.86 -29.32
N LEU A 123 -1.57 60.16 -29.49
CA LEU A 123 -0.40 60.67 -30.20
C LEU A 123 -0.75 61.03 -31.65
N ARG A 124 -1.42 60.12 -32.36
CA ARG A 124 -1.90 60.37 -33.73
C ARG A 124 -2.80 61.60 -33.81
N ARG A 125 -3.79 61.70 -32.91
CA ARG A 125 -4.70 62.84 -32.85
C ARG A 125 -3.96 64.17 -32.61
N LYS A 126 -2.94 64.17 -31.74
CA LYS A 126 -2.09 65.34 -31.49
C LYS A 126 -1.32 65.76 -32.74
N VAL A 127 -0.71 64.79 -33.43
CA VAL A 127 0.02 65.01 -34.68
C VAL A 127 -0.90 65.59 -35.77
N ASP A 128 -2.11 65.06 -35.92
CA ASP A 128 -3.08 65.55 -36.91
C ASP A 128 -3.61 66.96 -36.59
N SER A 129 -3.83 67.27 -35.30
CA SER A 129 -4.39 68.57 -34.90
C SER A 129 -3.46 69.77 -35.12
N GLY A 130 -2.14 69.57 -35.09
CA GLY A 130 -1.15 70.65 -35.22
C GLY A 130 -0.99 71.21 -36.63
N GLU A 131 -1.28 70.41 -37.66
CA GLU A 131 -1.07 70.77 -39.07
C GLU A 131 -2.13 71.73 -39.61
N SER A 132 -3.40 71.49 -39.29
CA SER A 132 -4.53 72.26 -39.83
C SER A 132 -4.41 73.76 -39.53
N VAL A 133 -3.86 74.11 -38.37
CA VAL A 133 -3.70 75.50 -37.94
C VAL A 133 -2.52 76.17 -38.62
N CYS A 134 -1.40 75.46 -38.79
CA CYS A 134 -0.17 76.03 -39.34
C CYS A 134 -0.26 76.21 -40.88
N SER A 135 -0.76 75.18 -41.59
CA SER A 135 -0.93 75.23 -43.05
C SER A 135 -1.93 76.30 -43.50
N GLN A 136 -3.00 76.53 -42.73
CA GLN A 136 -3.98 77.58 -43.03
C GLN A 136 -3.36 78.98 -42.90
N VAL A 137 -2.59 79.22 -41.84
CA VAL A 137 -1.96 80.53 -41.59
C VAL A 137 -0.91 80.86 -42.66
N CYS A 138 -0.08 79.88 -43.04
CA CYS A 138 0.93 80.07 -44.08
C CYS A 138 0.32 80.31 -45.47
N SER A 139 -0.76 79.60 -45.81
CA SER A 139 -1.47 79.79 -47.08
C SER A 139 -2.07 81.19 -47.20
N ASN A 140 -2.76 81.65 -46.15
CA ASN A 140 -3.34 83.00 -46.10
C ASN A 140 -2.27 84.08 -46.19
N LEU A 141 -1.14 83.91 -45.49
CA LEU A 141 -0.06 84.90 -45.51
C LEU A 141 0.60 85.00 -46.89
N GLN A 142 0.75 83.89 -47.60
CA GLN A 142 1.36 83.87 -48.93
C GLN A 142 0.47 84.55 -49.98
N GLU A 143 -0.85 84.40 -49.87
CA GLU A 143 -1.83 85.10 -50.71
C GLU A 143 -1.79 86.62 -50.49
N GLU A 144 -1.81 87.06 -49.22
CA GLU A 144 -1.76 88.48 -48.86
C GLU A 144 -0.44 89.16 -49.30
N VAL A 145 0.71 88.49 -49.11
CA VAL A 145 2.01 88.99 -49.59
C VAL A 145 2.07 89.02 -51.12
N GLY A 146 1.39 88.07 -51.79
CA GLY A 146 1.24 88.04 -53.24
C GLY A 146 0.49 89.26 -53.76
N ARG A 147 -0.69 89.54 -53.21
CA ARG A 147 -1.50 90.72 -53.55
C ARG A 147 -0.77 92.03 -53.32
N LEU A 148 -0.12 92.19 -52.16
CA LEU A 148 0.61 93.42 -51.83
C LEU A 148 1.75 93.68 -52.83
N ARG A 149 2.42 92.63 -53.31
CA ARG A 149 3.47 92.75 -54.32
C ARG A 149 2.90 93.26 -55.66
N GLU A 150 1.78 92.70 -56.12
CA GLU A 150 1.12 93.13 -57.36
C GLU A 150 0.68 94.59 -57.28
N GLU A 151 0.05 95.00 -56.17
CA GLU A 151 -0.38 96.38 -55.92
C GLU A 151 0.82 97.36 -55.92
N VAL A 152 1.95 96.97 -55.32
CA VAL A 152 3.16 97.81 -55.31
C VAL A 152 3.83 97.86 -56.70
N GLU A 153 3.85 96.76 -57.46
CA GLU A 153 4.38 96.74 -58.82
C GLU A 153 3.54 97.62 -59.76
N GLU A 154 2.21 97.53 -59.67
CA GLU A 154 1.28 98.36 -60.43
C GLU A 154 1.47 99.85 -60.09
N CYS A 155 1.48 100.20 -58.80
CA CYS A 155 1.71 101.56 -58.34
C CYS A 155 3.08 102.10 -58.77
N THR A 156 4.13 101.28 -58.68
CA THR A 156 5.48 101.66 -59.13
C THR A 156 5.53 101.89 -60.63
N GLY A 157 4.87 101.04 -61.42
CA GLY A 157 4.76 101.18 -62.86
C GLY A 157 4.05 102.46 -63.25
N GLN A 158 2.90 102.73 -62.62
CA GLN A 158 2.07 103.90 -62.89
C GLN A 158 2.75 105.21 -62.45
N CYS A 159 3.44 105.19 -61.30
CA CYS A 159 4.25 106.30 -60.83
C CYS A 159 5.39 106.59 -61.82
N LYS A 160 6.09 105.56 -62.30
CA LYS A 160 7.17 105.71 -63.30
C LYS A 160 6.68 106.33 -64.61
N THR A 161 5.52 105.90 -65.12
CA THR A 161 4.92 106.52 -66.33
C THR A 161 4.53 107.97 -66.10
N ASN A 162 3.89 108.27 -64.96
CA ASN A 162 3.46 109.64 -64.63
C ASN A 162 4.65 110.58 -64.42
N ILE A 163 5.73 110.10 -63.80
CA ILE A 163 6.98 110.84 -63.60
C ILE A 163 7.65 111.14 -64.93
N ASN A 164 7.71 110.16 -65.83
CA ASN A 164 8.29 110.35 -67.15
C ASN A 164 7.47 111.35 -67.98
N ASP A 165 6.14 111.26 -67.98
CA ASP A 165 5.26 112.23 -68.65
C ASP A 165 5.43 113.64 -68.08
N LEU A 166 5.49 113.78 -66.76
CA LEU A 166 5.72 115.06 -66.10
C LEU A 166 7.10 115.61 -66.46
N LYS A 167 8.15 114.78 -66.48
CA LYS A 167 9.50 115.17 -66.88
C LYS A 167 9.56 115.66 -68.33
N ASP A 168 8.95 114.94 -69.26
CA ASP A 168 8.89 115.31 -70.68
C ASP A 168 8.16 116.66 -70.88
N ARG A 169 7.07 116.88 -70.14
CA ARG A 169 6.33 118.16 -70.13
C ARG A 169 7.13 119.32 -69.53
N LEU A 170 7.97 119.04 -68.53
CA LEU A 170 8.79 120.05 -67.86
C LEU A 170 10.04 120.42 -68.66
N ASP A 171 10.69 119.45 -69.31
CA ASP A 171 11.83 119.69 -70.20
C ASP A 171 11.42 120.56 -71.41
N GLY A 172 10.15 120.46 -71.86
CA GLY A 172 9.58 121.35 -72.87
C GLY A 172 9.33 122.81 -72.42
N HIS A 173 9.27 123.10 -71.12
CA HIS A 173 9.00 124.44 -70.57
C HIS A 173 10.23 125.14 -69.97
N ALA A 174 11.38 124.46 -69.91
CA ALA A 174 12.60 124.94 -69.26
C ALA A 174 13.28 126.15 -69.94
N ASP A 175 12.83 126.55 -71.14
CA ASP A 175 13.50 127.58 -71.95
C ASP A 175 13.08 129.04 -71.66
N HIS A 176 12.07 129.31 -70.81
CA HIS A 176 11.47 130.65 -70.72
C HIS A 176 11.44 131.35 -69.34
N SER A 177 11.91 130.77 -68.22
CA SER A 177 11.95 131.52 -66.93
C SER A 177 12.91 130.95 -65.87
N GLY A 178 13.87 131.76 -65.43
CA GLY A 178 14.94 131.35 -64.49
C GLY A 178 14.51 131.10 -63.04
N ARG A 179 13.35 131.61 -62.59
CA ARG A 179 12.84 131.40 -61.22
C ARG A 179 12.11 130.06 -61.08
N LEU A 180 11.34 129.67 -62.10
CA LEU A 180 10.68 128.35 -62.21
C LEU A 180 11.69 127.20 -62.25
N LYS A 181 12.89 127.43 -62.79
CA LYS A 181 13.96 126.42 -62.89
C LYS A 181 14.43 125.90 -61.52
N GLY A 182 14.41 126.74 -60.48
CA GLY A 182 14.82 126.36 -59.11
C GLY A 182 13.78 125.43 -58.45
N ASP A 183 12.51 125.85 -58.48
CA ASP A 183 11.39 125.08 -57.91
C ASP A 183 11.21 123.74 -58.62
N LEU A 184 11.38 123.72 -59.95
CA LEU A 184 11.37 122.49 -60.75
C LEU A 184 12.46 121.51 -60.36
N LYS A 185 13.66 122.02 -60.04
CA LYS A 185 14.78 121.20 -59.59
C LYS A 185 14.55 120.65 -58.17
N SER A 186 13.84 121.39 -57.32
CA SER A 186 13.41 120.93 -55.99
C SER A 186 12.38 119.81 -56.09
N ILE A 187 11.35 119.99 -56.94
CA ILE A 187 10.33 118.97 -57.20
C ILE A 187 10.95 117.71 -57.82
N GLN A 188 11.90 117.85 -58.75
CA GLN A 188 12.68 116.72 -59.27
C GLN A 188 13.45 115.98 -58.17
N GLY A 189 14.02 116.70 -57.21
CA GLY A 189 14.72 116.13 -56.06
C GLY A 189 13.79 115.34 -55.14
N GLU A 190 12.65 115.91 -54.77
CA GLU A 190 11.64 115.24 -53.94
C GLU A 190 11.05 114.00 -54.64
N LEU A 191 10.84 114.07 -55.94
CA LEU A 191 10.34 112.96 -56.75
C LEU A 191 11.36 111.81 -56.85
N ALA A 192 12.66 112.13 -56.93
CA ALA A 192 13.72 111.14 -56.87
C ALA A 192 13.77 110.43 -55.51
N VAL A 193 13.49 111.15 -54.40
CA VAL A 193 13.35 110.56 -53.06
C VAL A 193 12.17 109.60 -53.02
N VAL A 194 11.01 109.96 -53.57
CA VAL A 194 9.84 109.06 -53.66
C VAL A 194 10.14 107.82 -54.50
N MET A 195 10.80 107.97 -55.64
CA MET A 195 11.22 106.81 -56.44
C MET A 195 12.17 105.88 -55.68
N PHE A 196 13.09 106.45 -54.89
CA PHE A 196 14.01 105.69 -54.08
C PHE A 196 13.30 104.93 -52.95
N THR A 197 12.31 105.53 -52.29
CA THR A 197 11.52 104.84 -51.26
C THR A 197 10.69 103.71 -51.85
N PHE A 198 10.07 103.87 -53.03
CA PHE A 198 9.39 102.78 -53.73
C PHE A 198 10.35 101.64 -54.10
N SER A 199 11.56 101.96 -54.57
CA SER A 199 12.58 100.94 -54.83
C SER A 199 12.96 100.17 -53.56
N SER A 200 13.14 100.87 -52.44
CA SER A 200 13.47 100.25 -51.15
C SER A 200 12.32 99.37 -50.63
N ILE A 201 11.07 99.82 -50.77
CA ILE A 201 9.87 99.02 -50.42
C ILE A 201 9.80 97.76 -51.29
N ASN A 202 10.06 97.88 -52.59
CA ASN A 202 10.08 96.75 -53.52
C ASN A 202 11.18 95.73 -53.16
N ASP A 203 12.38 96.19 -52.80
CA ASP A 203 13.47 95.31 -52.34
C ASP A 203 13.12 94.62 -51.01
N THR A 204 12.42 95.31 -50.11
CA THR A 204 11.91 94.75 -48.85
C THR A 204 10.84 93.68 -49.12
N LEU A 205 9.93 93.91 -50.06
CA LEU A 205 8.91 92.93 -50.47
C LEU A 205 9.53 91.71 -51.16
N LYS A 206 10.56 91.89 -51.99
CA LYS A 206 11.33 90.77 -52.54
C LYS A 206 12.04 89.97 -51.43
N GLY A 207 12.59 90.66 -50.44
CA GLY A 207 13.14 90.07 -49.23
C GLY A 207 12.11 89.21 -48.50
N LEU A 208 10.95 89.79 -48.19
CA LEU A 208 9.84 89.11 -47.52
C LEU A 208 9.34 87.91 -48.33
N GLY A 209 9.19 88.05 -49.65
CA GLY A 209 8.79 86.96 -50.54
C GLY A 209 9.77 85.77 -50.50
N ARG A 210 11.08 86.04 -50.47
CA ARG A 210 12.08 84.97 -50.26
C ARG A 210 11.92 84.31 -48.89
N THR A 211 11.70 85.07 -47.82
CA THR A 211 11.50 84.52 -46.47
C THR A 211 10.25 83.65 -46.39
N VAL A 212 9.13 84.11 -46.96
CA VAL A 212 7.87 83.36 -47.04
C VAL A 212 8.07 82.07 -47.85
N HIS A 213 8.77 82.14 -48.98
CA HIS A 213 9.07 80.95 -49.79
C HIS A 213 9.96 79.95 -49.05
N THR A 214 11.02 80.41 -48.36
CA THR A 214 11.85 79.54 -47.52
C THR A 214 11.05 78.88 -46.40
N HIS A 215 10.16 79.64 -45.74
CA HIS A 215 9.24 79.08 -44.74
C HIS A 215 8.27 78.05 -45.34
N GLY A 216 7.78 78.29 -46.56
CA GLY A 216 6.97 77.34 -47.31
C GLY A 216 7.69 76.01 -47.53
N ASN A 217 8.95 76.04 -47.97
CA ASN A 217 9.76 74.84 -48.17
C ASN A 217 10.03 74.09 -46.84
N THR A 218 10.31 74.82 -45.75
CA THR A 218 10.48 74.18 -44.43
C THR A 218 9.19 73.57 -43.91
N LEU A 219 8.03 74.14 -44.26
CA LEU A 219 6.73 73.60 -43.90
C LEU A 219 6.43 72.33 -44.70
N THR A 220 6.77 72.29 -45.99
CA THR A 220 6.61 71.06 -46.79
C THR A 220 7.52 69.94 -46.29
N ASP A 221 8.78 70.22 -45.95
CA ASP A 221 9.68 69.22 -45.37
C ASP A 221 9.14 68.68 -44.03
N LEU A 222 8.52 69.56 -43.22
CA LEU A 222 7.89 69.17 -41.96
C LEU A 222 6.62 68.34 -42.17
N THR A 223 5.82 68.65 -43.19
CA THR A 223 4.66 67.86 -43.61
C THR A 223 5.09 66.46 -44.08
N ASP A 224 6.13 66.36 -44.91
CA ASP A 224 6.67 65.06 -45.35
C ASP A 224 7.17 64.22 -44.15
N SER A 225 7.89 64.86 -43.22
CA SER A 225 8.32 64.21 -41.98
C SER A 225 7.14 63.78 -41.11
N LYS A 226 6.04 64.54 -41.08
CA LYS A 226 4.81 64.20 -40.33
C LYS A 226 4.15 62.97 -40.93
N ASP A 227 4.02 62.92 -42.25
CA ASP A 227 3.38 61.80 -42.95
C ASP A 227 4.19 60.51 -42.77
N ALA A 228 5.53 60.61 -42.75
CA ALA A 228 6.40 59.50 -42.37
C ALA A 228 6.13 59.02 -40.93
N ILE A 229 6.01 59.95 -39.95
CA ILE A 229 5.68 59.61 -38.56
C ILE A 229 4.28 58.96 -38.46
N ILE A 230 3.28 59.47 -39.18
CA ILE A 230 1.93 58.90 -39.20
C ILE A 230 1.95 57.48 -39.79
N SER A 231 2.71 57.27 -40.86
CA SER A 231 2.90 55.93 -41.44
C SER A 231 3.49 54.96 -40.42
N GLU A 232 4.53 55.39 -39.69
CA GLU A 232 5.17 54.56 -38.66
C GLU A 232 4.22 54.26 -37.50
N VAL A 233 3.46 55.26 -37.03
CA VAL A 233 2.43 55.09 -35.99
C VAL A 233 1.34 54.12 -36.43
N ASN A 234 0.89 54.19 -37.68
CA ASN A 234 -0.10 53.24 -38.21
C ASN A 234 0.47 51.82 -38.30
N ASN A 235 1.74 51.68 -38.69
CA ASN A 235 2.41 50.37 -38.75
C ASN A 235 2.51 49.75 -37.34
N LEU A 236 2.96 50.53 -36.36
CA LEU A 236 3.02 50.11 -34.95
C LEU A 236 1.64 49.76 -34.40
N GLN A 237 0.59 50.49 -34.79
CA GLN A 237 -0.77 50.20 -34.34
C GLN A 237 -1.32 48.89 -34.93
N ASN A 238 -0.98 48.58 -36.18
CA ASN A 238 -1.31 47.30 -36.79
C ASN A 238 -0.56 46.14 -36.11
N GLU A 239 0.76 46.29 -35.92
CA GLU A 239 1.60 45.28 -35.26
C GLU A 239 1.14 45.03 -33.82
N LEU A 240 0.80 46.09 -33.08
CA LEU A 240 0.25 45.96 -31.73
C LEU A 240 -1.08 45.21 -31.74
N THR A 241 -1.97 45.51 -32.70
CA THR A 241 -3.28 44.83 -32.82
C THR A 241 -3.11 43.34 -33.13
N GLU A 242 -2.21 42.99 -34.04
CA GLU A 242 -1.88 41.60 -34.35
C GLU A 242 -1.30 40.88 -33.12
N HIS A 243 -0.41 41.54 -32.37
CA HIS A 243 0.15 40.97 -31.14
C HIS A 243 -0.89 40.82 -30.02
N VAL A 244 -1.91 41.70 -29.94
CA VAL A 244 -3.06 41.53 -29.02
C VAL A 244 -3.81 40.25 -29.36
N GLU A 245 -4.17 40.07 -30.63
CA GLU A 245 -4.97 38.94 -31.11
C GLU A 245 -4.20 37.60 -30.96
N ASP A 246 -2.90 37.56 -31.32
CA ASP A 246 -2.04 36.40 -31.07
C ASP A 246 -1.95 36.07 -29.57
N SER A 247 -1.75 37.09 -28.73
CA SER A 247 -1.67 36.88 -27.28
C SER A 247 -2.97 36.30 -26.72
N GLU A 248 -4.12 36.83 -27.13
CA GLU A 248 -5.44 36.38 -26.68
C GLU A 248 -5.70 34.91 -27.09
N THR A 249 -5.36 34.54 -28.33
CA THR A 249 -5.50 33.15 -28.80
C THR A 249 -4.58 32.17 -28.07
N ARG A 250 -3.32 32.58 -27.80
CA ARG A 250 -2.35 31.77 -27.06
C ARG A 250 -2.76 31.57 -25.60
N PHE A 251 -3.17 32.63 -24.91
CA PHE A 251 -3.66 32.52 -23.53
C PHE A 251 -4.95 31.69 -23.45
N GLY A 252 -5.86 31.85 -24.41
CA GLY A 252 -7.07 31.03 -24.50
C GLY A 252 -6.78 29.54 -24.74
N THR A 253 -5.78 29.22 -25.55
CA THR A 253 -5.35 27.83 -25.78
C THR A 253 -4.71 27.23 -24.53
N LEU A 254 -3.81 27.95 -23.89
CA LEU A 254 -3.14 27.52 -22.65
C LEU A 254 -4.15 27.27 -21.52
N SER A 255 -5.16 28.14 -21.38
CA SER A 255 -6.25 27.95 -20.41
C SER A 255 -7.05 26.66 -20.67
N LYS A 256 -7.34 26.33 -21.93
CA LYS A 256 -8.02 25.07 -22.30
C LYS A 256 -7.16 23.84 -22.03
N GLU A 257 -5.86 23.91 -22.31
CA GLU A 257 -4.92 22.82 -22.01
C GLU A 257 -4.83 22.55 -20.51
N ILE A 258 -4.72 23.60 -19.69
CA ILE A 258 -4.73 23.48 -18.22
C ILE A 258 -6.03 22.84 -17.74
N GLN A 259 -7.18 23.22 -18.29
CA GLN A 259 -8.46 22.61 -17.93
C GLN A 259 -8.57 21.14 -18.36
N THR A 260 -7.97 20.79 -19.50
CA THR A 260 -7.88 19.40 -19.96
C THR A 260 -6.99 18.56 -19.06
N ILE A 261 -5.84 19.10 -18.64
CA ILE A 261 -4.96 18.45 -17.67
C ILE A 261 -5.68 18.25 -16.34
N ARG A 262 -6.38 19.28 -15.85
CA ARG A 262 -7.18 19.20 -14.61
C ARG A 262 -8.23 18.09 -14.66
N THR A 263 -8.99 18.02 -15.75
CA THR A 263 -10.05 17.01 -15.89
C THR A 263 -9.49 15.60 -15.99
N ASN A 264 -8.46 15.38 -16.82
CA ASN A 264 -7.80 14.09 -16.94
C ASN A 264 -7.18 13.63 -15.61
N TYR A 265 -6.56 14.54 -14.89
CA TYR A 265 -5.93 14.25 -13.61
C TYR A 265 -6.95 13.89 -12.52
N VAL A 266 -8.08 14.62 -12.45
CA VAL A 266 -9.19 14.29 -11.55
C VAL A 266 -9.78 12.91 -11.86
N THR A 267 -9.91 12.55 -13.14
CA THR A 267 -10.39 11.21 -13.52
C THR A 267 -9.41 10.11 -13.13
N GLU A 268 -8.10 10.31 -13.35
CA GLU A 268 -7.06 9.33 -13.03
C GLU A 268 -6.93 9.10 -11.51
N ILE A 269 -7.10 10.15 -10.71
CA ILE A 269 -7.19 10.02 -9.24
C ILE A 269 -8.47 9.32 -8.81
N GLY A 270 -9.61 9.61 -9.47
CA GLY A 270 -10.86 8.91 -9.20
C GLY A 270 -10.73 7.40 -9.38
N GLU A 271 -10.04 6.98 -10.43
CA GLU A 271 -9.71 5.57 -10.69
C GLU A 271 -8.73 5.00 -9.65
N CYS A 272 -7.69 5.75 -9.27
CA CYS A 272 -6.77 5.34 -8.19
C CYS A 272 -7.50 5.13 -6.85
N ARG A 273 -8.44 6.02 -6.49
CA ARG A 273 -9.25 5.89 -5.27
C ARG A 273 -10.11 4.64 -5.30
N GLN A 274 -10.71 4.34 -6.45
CA GLN A 274 -11.54 3.15 -6.64
C GLN A 274 -10.73 1.85 -6.51
N VAL A 275 -9.47 1.84 -6.95
CA VAL A 275 -8.54 0.74 -6.73
C VAL A 275 -8.13 0.66 -5.26
N GLY A 276 -7.91 1.79 -4.59
CA GLY A 276 -7.67 1.89 -3.15
C GLY A 276 -8.78 1.25 -2.31
N ASP A 277 -10.05 1.60 -2.56
CA ASP A 277 -11.20 1.02 -1.88
C ASP A 277 -11.30 -0.51 -2.09
N GLY A 278 -10.96 -0.98 -3.29
CA GLY A 278 -10.90 -2.41 -3.61
C GLY A 278 -9.80 -3.15 -2.86
N LEU A 279 -8.66 -2.50 -2.66
CA LEU A 279 -7.51 -3.03 -1.93
C LEU A 279 -7.78 -3.07 -0.42
N ASP A 280 -8.41 -2.03 0.12
CA ASP A 280 -8.79 -1.93 1.53
C ASP A 280 -9.77 -3.05 1.90
N ARG A 281 -10.77 -3.29 1.03
CA ARG A 281 -11.70 -4.43 1.18
C ARG A 281 -11.02 -5.79 1.12
N ARG A 282 -9.91 -5.94 0.39
CA ARG A 282 -9.10 -7.16 0.37
C ARG A 282 -8.25 -7.27 1.63
N LEU A 283 -7.76 -6.16 2.16
CA LEU A 283 -7.02 -6.10 3.42
C LEU A 283 -7.91 -6.52 4.59
N SER A 284 -9.12 -5.99 4.71
CA SER A 284 -10.04 -6.38 5.79
C SER A 284 -10.40 -7.87 5.72
N LYS A 285 -10.50 -8.43 4.51
CA LYS A 285 -10.69 -9.88 4.34
C LYS A 285 -9.47 -10.67 4.81
N LEU A 286 -8.26 -10.17 4.55
CA LEU A 286 -7.01 -10.79 4.99
C LEU A 286 -6.85 -10.70 6.51
N GLU A 287 -7.16 -9.57 7.13
CA GLU A 287 -7.19 -9.40 8.58
C GLU A 287 -8.16 -10.40 9.24
N GLY A 288 -9.36 -10.55 8.68
CA GLY A 288 -10.31 -11.57 9.17
C GLY A 288 -9.82 -13.02 9.01
N VAL A 289 -8.88 -13.30 8.09
CA VAL A 289 -8.21 -14.60 8.00
C VAL A 289 -7.12 -14.73 9.07
N CYS A 290 -6.36 -13.67 9.33
CA CYS A 290 -5.36 -13.63 10.41
C CYS A 290 -6.00 -13.87 11.79
N GLU A 291 -7.15 -13.24 12.08
CA GLU A 291 -7.89 -13.46 13.33
C GLU A 291 -8.30 -14.93 13.52
N ARG A 292 -8.71 -15.60 12.43
CA ARG A 292 -9.04 -17.04 12.46
C ARG A 292 -7.80 -17.89 12.73
N PHE A 293 -6.65 -17.50 12.17
CA PHE A 293 -5.37 -18.16 12.43
C PHE A 293 -4.94 -18.01 13.90
N ASP A 294 -5.15 -16.84 14.51
CA ASP A 294 -4.88 -16.65 15.94
C ASP A 294 -5.75 -17.53 16.82
N SER A 295 -7.05 -17.65 16.50
CA SER A 295 -7.97 -18.56 17.18
C SER A 295 -7.54 -20.03 17.05
N PHE A 296 -7.08 -20.42 15.86
CA PHE A 296 -6.55 -21.75 15.61
C PHE A 296 -5.26 -22.02 16.38
N SER A 297 -4.33 -21.06 16.39
CA SER A 297 -3.08 -21.11 17.17
C SER A 297 -3.37 -21.29 18.67
N TYR A 298 -4.32 -20.52 19.21
CA TYR A 298 -4.76 -20.67 20.60
C TYR A 298 -5.34 -22.07 20.90
N SER A 299 -6.09 -22.62 19.94
CA SER A 299 -6.64 -23.97 20.06
C SER A 299 -5.55 -25.05 20.07
N LEU A 300 -4.51 -24.90 19.24
CA LEU A 300 -3.34 -25.78 19.24
C LEU A 300 -2.57 -25.71 20.56
N GLU A 301 -2.40 -24.51 21.14
CA GLU A 301 -1.72 -24.36 22.44
C GLU A 301 -2.51 -25.09 23.54
N LYS A 302 -3.85 -25.03 23.53
CA LYS A 302 -4.69 -25.80 24.46
C LYS A 302 -4.56 -27.31 24.27
N ILE A 303 -4.49 -27.77 23.02
CA ILE A 303 -4.30 -29.20 22.72
C ILE A 303 -2.95 -29.66 23.24
N LYS A 304 -1.88 -28.92 22.97
CA LYS A 304 -0.53 -29.16 23.47
C LYS A 304 -0.51 -29.25 25.00
N GLU A 305 -1.12 -28.29 25.69
CA GLU A 305 -1.17 -28.29 27.16
C GLU A 305 -1.99 -29.48 27.70
N GLY A 306 -3.11 -29.81 27.07
CA GLY A 306 -3.91 -30.99 27.40
C GLY A 306 -3.12 -32.29 27.26
N LEU A 307 -2.40 -32.46 26.14
CA LEU A 307 -1.51 -33.60 25.89
C LEU A 307 -0.40 -33.68 26.94
N ASN A 308 0.26 -32.57 27.23
CA ASN A 308 1.34 -32.52 28.21
C ASN A 308 0.85 -32.96 29.61
N ARG A 309 -0.36 -32.53 30.00
CA ARG A 309 -1.01 -32.97 31.24
C ARG A 309 -1.32 -34.47 31.24
N HIS A 310 -1.80 -35.02 30.13
CA HIS A 310 -2.05 -36.46 29.99
C HIS A 310 -0.76 -37.28 30.07
N VAL A 311 0.31 -36.86 29.39
CA VAL A 311 1.63 -37.51 29.44
C VAL A 311 2.19 -37.49 30.86
N THR A 312 2.12 -36.34 31.53
CA THR A 312 2.57 -36.21 32.93
C THR A 312 1.78 -37.12 33.88
N GLY A 313 0.46 -37.23 33.67
CA GLY A 313 -0.39 -38.15 34.43
C GLY A 313 -0.01 -39.61 34.21
N LEU A 314 0.16 -40.03 32.96
CA LEU A 314 0.65 -41.38 32.60
C LEU A 314 1.99 -41.69 33.25
N TRP A 315 2.94 -40.76 33.20
CA TRP A 315 4.26 -40.93 33.82
C TRP A 315 4.15 -41.12 35.34
N SER A 316 3.23 -40.41 35.99
CA SER A 316 2.95 -40.57 37.43
C SER A 316 2.40 -41.97 37.74
N TYR A 317 1.50 -42.51 36.91
CA TYR A 317 1.01 -43.89 37.04
C TYR A 317 2.11 -44.92 36.85
N VAL A 318 2.94 -44.76 35.82
CA VAL A 318 4.09 -45.65 35.56
C VAL A 318 5.06 -45.63 36.73
N ASN A 319 5.35 -44.45 37.30
CA ASN A 319 6.20 -44.34 38.48
C ASN A 319 5.58 -45.00 39.71
N GLY A 320 4.26 -44.86 39.93
CA GLY A 320 3.55 -45.56 40.99
C GLY A 320 3.60 -47.08 40.85
N LEU A 321 3.45 -47.60 39.62
CA LEU A 321 3.63 -49.03 39.34
C LEU A 321 5.06 -49.48 39.62
N ASN A 322 6.06 -48.69 39.23
CA ASN A 322 7.47 -49.00 39.50
C ASN A 322 7.73 -49.14 41.02
N ILE A 323 7.23 -48.21 41.83
CA ILE A 323 7.32 -48.28 43.30
C ILE A 323 6.66 -49.58 43.82
N THR A 324 5.47 -49.92 43.32
CA THR A 324 4.75 -51.13 43.73
C THR A 324 5.54 -52.40 43.37
N VAL A 325 6.11 -52.44 42.17
CA VAL A 325 6.94 -53.57 41.70
C VAL A 325 8.22 -53.69 42.53
N MET A 326 8.87 -52.58 42.90
CA MET A 326 10.03 -52.59 43.80
C MET A 326 9.65 -53.11 45.19
N SER A 327 8.53 -52.67 45.75
CA SER A 327 8.04 -53.16 47.04
C SER A 327 7.74 -54.67 47.00
N HIS A 328 7.10 -55.15 45.93
CA HIS A 328 6.88 -56.58 45.74
C HIS A 328 8.19 -57.36 45.61
N ARG A 329 9.20 -56.82 44.91
CA ARG A 329 10.54 -57.42 44.81
C ARG A 329 11.16 -57.60 46.21
N ASP A 330 11.08 -56.58 47.06
CA ASP A 330 11.64 -56.64 48.41
C ASP A 330 10.91 -57.66 49.30
N LEU A 331 9.58 -57.74 49.20
CA LEU A 331 8.79 -58.76 49.90
C LEU A 331 9.17 -60.17 49.46
N ILE A 332 9.32 -60.41 48.15
CA ILE A 332 9.74 -61.71 47.61
C ILE A 332 11.15 -62.06 48.09
N SER A 333 12.08 -61.09 48.08
CA SER A 333 13.43 -61.26 48.60
C SER A 333 13.45 -61.66 50.07
N ASN A 334 12.62 -61.02 50.91
CA ASN A 334 12.49 -61.38 52.33
C ASN A 334 11.95 -62.81 52.52
N ILE A 335 10.99 -63.24 51.72
CA ILE A 335 10.47 -64.61 51.77
C ILE A 335 11.56 -65.62 51.37
N GLN A 336 12.25 -65.36 50.26
CA GLN A 336 13.30 -66.26 49.75
C GLN A 336 14.50 -66.36 50.70
N ASN A 337 15.00 -65.23 51.19
CA ASN A 337 16.25 -65.20 51.93
C ASN A 337 16.06 -65.43 53.43
N VAL A 338 14.98 -64.89 54.03
CA VAL A 338 14.80 -64.96 55.49
C VAL A 338 13.89 -66.10 55.90
N GLN A 339 12.71 -66.21 55.29
CA GLN A 339 11.73 -67.21 55.70
C GLN A 339 12.14 -68.62 55.24
N LEU A 340 12.65 -68.76 54.02
CA LEU A 340 13.06 -70.07 53.49
C LEU A 340 14.30 -70.63 54.21
N GLU A 341 15.28 -69.78 54.54
CA GLU A 341 16.42 -70.20 55.37
C GLU A 341 15.98 -70.64 56.76
N ASN A 342 15.08 -69.89 57.40
CA ASN A 342 14.59 -70.23 58.74
C ASN A 342 13.78 -71.55 58.76
N VAL A 343 13.10 -71.87 57.65
CA VAL A 343 12.47 -73.19 57.47
C VAL A 343 13.52 -74.27 57.25
N HIS A 344 14.55 -74.01 56.44
CA HIS A 344 15.65 -74.95 56.23
C HIS A 344 16.38 -75.30 57.53
N THR A 345 16.68 -74.32 58.39
CA THR A 345 17.33 -74.55 59.68
C THR A 345 16.44 -75.36 60.63
N LYS A 346 15.13 -75.09 60.67
CA LYS A 346 14.17 -75.89 61.45
C LYS A 346 14.06 -77.33 60.95
N ILE A 347 14.02 -77.54 59.64
CA ILE A 347 14.02 -78.88 59.03
C ILE A 347 15.32 -79.60 59.37
N HIS A 348 16.47 -78.93 59.28
CA HIS A 348 17.75 -79.52 59.64
C HIS A 348 17.80 -79.90 61.13
N SER A 349 17.30 -79.03 62.02
CA SER A 349 17.21 -79.31 63.46
C SER A 349 16.32 -80.52 63.74
N LEU A 350 15.14 -80.57 63.11
CA LEU A 350 14.23 -81.71 63.20
C LEU A 350 14.89 -83.00 62.70
N ASN A 351 15.59 -82.94 61.57
CA ASN A 351 16.29 -84.09 61.01
C ASN A 351 17.37 -84.62 61.98
N SER A 352 18.14 -83.72 62.60
CA SER A 352 19.09 -84.08 63.65
C SER A 352 18.39 -84.74 64.83
N SER A 353 17.26 -84.21 65.30
CA SER A 353 16.48 -84.83 66.39
C SER A 353 15.93 -86.21 66.03
N VAL A 354 15.48 -86.41 64.79
CA VAL A 354 15.00 -87.71 64.31
C VAL A 354 16.14 -88.73 64.22
N VAL A 355 17.31 -88.33 63.73
CA VAL A 355 18.51 -89.20 63.71
C VAL A 355 18.93 -89.57 65.13
N ASP A 356 18.88 -88.62 66.07
CA ASP A 356 19.25 -88.87 67.46
C ASP A 356 18.24 -89.80 68.15
N LEU A 357 16.95 -89.60 67.90
CA LEU A 357 15.89 -90.52 68.34
C LEU A 357 16.10 -91.92 67.76
N ALA A 358 16.44 -92.03 66.48
CA ALA A 358 16.72 -93.32 65.84
C ALA A 358 17.94 -94.02 66.47
N LYS A 359 19.00 -93.28 66.82
CA LYS A 359 20.15 -93.81 67.57
C LYS A 359 19.75 -94.28 68.97
N ASN A 360 18.96 -93.48 69.68
CA ASN A 360 18.46 -93.83 71.01
C ASN A 360 17.55 -95.08 70.96
N PHE A 361 16.70 -95.19 69.94
CA PHE A 361 15.84 -96.36 69.72
C PHE A 361 16.66 -97.59 69.35
N HIS A 362 17.73 -97.44 68.55
CA HIS A 362 18.65 -98.52 68.25
C HIS A 362 19.40 -99.00 69.50
N SER A 363 19.81 -98.08 70.37
CA SER A 363 20.38 -98.38 71.70
C SER A 363 19.38 -99.08 72.62
N PHE A 364 18.10 -98.66 72.59
CA PHE A 364 17.02 -99.28 73.35
C PHE A 364 16.74 -100.72 72.90
N ILE A 365 16.79 -101.01 71.59
CA ILE A 365 16.62 -102.37 71.06
C ILE A 365 17.83 -103.27 71.40
N GLN A 366 19.02 -102.71 71.67
CA GLN A 366 20.19 -103.45 72.13
C GLN A 366 20.20 -103.76 73.64
N GLN A 367 19.23 -103.26 74.43
CA GLN A 367 19.00 -103.70 75.81
C GLN A 367 18.02 -104.89 75.82
N ASP A 368 18.56 -106.08 76.11
CA ASP A 368 17.83 -107.34 76.26
C ASP A 368 16.63 -107.23 77.22
N PHE A 369 15.40 -107.28 76.68
CA PHE A 369 14.18 -107.49 77.46
C PHE A 369 13.26 -108.50 76.76
N MET A 370 13.57 -109.79 76.87
CA MET A 370 12.54 -110.82 76.87
C MET A 370 11.97 -110.98 78.28
N GLY A 371 10.80 -110.39 78.52
CA GLY A 371 9.98 -110.60 79.72
C GLY A 371 8.61 -111.24 79.35
N PRO A 372 8.06 -112.15 80.18
CA PRO A 372 6.93 -113.02 79.80
C PRO A 372 5.55 -112.33 79.81
N PRO A 373 4.52 -112.92 79.17
CA PRO A 373 3.24 -112.27 78.87
C PRO A 373 2.43 -111.87 80.12
N GLY A 374 1.99 -110.61 80.16
CA GLY A 374 1.08 -110.08 81.17
C GLY A 374 -0.40 -110.46 80.93
N ILE A 375 -1.09 -110.62 82.06
CA ILE A 375 -2.40 -111.26 82.29
C ILE A 375 -3.57 -110.33 81.87
N PRO A 376 -4.74 -110.84 81.41
CA PRO A 376 -5.86 -110.02 80.93
C PRO A 376 -6.45 -109.04 81.96
N GLY A 377 -6.65 -107.79 81.54
CA GLY A 377 -7.33 -106.75 82.33
C GLY A 377 -8.86 -106.88 82.31
N PRO A 378 -9.56 -106.37 83.35
CA PRO A 378 -10.97 -106.67 83.66
C PRO A 378 -12.01 -105.98 82.75
N ARG A 379 -13.22 -106.54 82.80
CA ARG A 379 -14.47 -106.15 82.10
C ARG A 379 -14.90 -104.72 82.44
N GLY A 380 -15.23 -103.93 81.41
CA GLY A 380 -15.59 -102.52 81.52
C GLY A 380 -16.90 -102.19 82.22
N GLU A 381 -16.98 -100.97 82.75
CA GLU A 381 -18.20 -100.39 83.31
C GLU A 381 -19.18 -99.93 82.20
N ARG A 382 -20.46 -100.13 82.49
CA ARG A 382 -21.62 -99.80 81.65
C ARG A 382 -21.94 -98.32 81.79
N GLY A 383 -22.26 -97.68 80.67
CA GLY A 383 -22.24 -96.24 80.49
C GLY A 383 -23.44 -95.44 80.99
N GLU A 384 -23.38 -94.14 80.70
CA GLU A 384 -24.49 -93.20 80.84
C GLU A 384 -25.04 -92.85 79.45
N GLN A 385 -26.36 -92.83 79.39
CA GLN A 385 -27.20 -92.67 78.21
C GLN A 385 -27.22 -91.21 77.76
N GLY A 386 -27.02 -90.97 76.46
CA GLY A 386 -26.90 -89.62 75.90
C GLY A 386 -28.15 -88.75 76.09
N LEU A 387 -27.94 -87.50 76.48
CA LEU A 387 -28.94 -86.45 76.43
C LEU A 387 -29.26 -86.10 74.97
N GLN A 388 -30.56 -86.10 74.66
CA GLN A 388 -31.11 -85.71 73.36
C GLN A 388 -30.78 -84.24 73.07
N GLY A 389 -30.11 -83.98 71.94
CA GLY A 389 -29.75 -82.62 71.52
C GLY A 389 -30.99 -81.76 71.23
N PRO A 390 -30.95 -80.44 71.51
CA PRO A 390 -32.05 -79.54 71.19
C PRO A 390 -32.22 -79.40 69.68
N VAL A 391 -33.48 -79.35 69.24
CA VAL A 391 -33.90 -79.08 67.86
C VAL A 391 -33.30 -77.75 67.39
N GLY A 392 -32.59 -77.76 66.26
CA GLY A 392 -32.01 -76.56 65.68
C GLY A 392 -33.10 -75.54 65.27
N PRO A 393 -32.88 -74.24 65.43
CA PRO A 393 -33.86 -73.23 65.03
C PRO A 393 -34.05 -73.23 63.50
N GLN A 394 -35.31 -73.05 63.08
CA GLN A 394 -35.73 -72.91 61.70
C GLN A 394 -34.95 -71.76 61.01
N GLY A 395 -34.38 -72.05 59.84
CA GLY A 395 -33.61 -71.07 59.06
C GLY A 395 -34.44 -69.83 58.71
N ARG A 396 -33.84 -68.64 58.86
CA ARG A 396 -34.48 -67.37 58.47
C ARG A 396 -34.73 -67.35 56.96
N VAL A 397 -35.94 -66.96 56.58
CA VAL A 397 -36.33 -66.64 55.20
C VAL A 397 -35.38 -65.57 54.65
N GLY A 398 -34.78 -65.82 53.49
CA GLY A 398 -33.89 -64.86 52.84
C GLY A 398 -34.61 -63.56 52.46
N PRO A 399 -33.92 -62.41 52.45
CA PRO A 399 -34.54 -61.14 52.05
C PRO A 399 -35.01 -61.19 50.58
N PRO A 400 -36.06 -60.44 50.21
CA PRO A 400 -36.50 -60.34 48.81
C PRO A 400 -35.37 -59.84 47.91
N GLY A 401 -35.28 -60.37 46.69
CA GLY A 401 -34.32 -59.91 45.69
C GLY A 401 -34.49 -58.42 45.41
N ARG A 402 -33.38 -57.70 45.25
CA ARG A 402 -33.38 -56.28 44.86
C ARG A 402 -34.02 -56.14 43.48
N ASP A 403 -34.87 -55.12 43.32
CA ASP A 403 -35.43 -54.73 42.03
C ASP A 403 -34.33 -54.51 40.99
N GLY A 404 -34.56 -55.02 39.78
CA GLY A 404 -33.62 -54.91 38.68
C GLY A 404 -33.38 -53.44 38.33
N ASN A 405 -32.10 -53.03 38.28
CA ASN A 405 -31.74 -51.71 37.79
C ASN A 405 -32.28 -51.51 36.36
N GLN A 406 -32.90 -50.35 36.13
CA GLN A 406 -33.32 -49.91 34.81
C GLN A 406 -32.11 -49.96 33.86
N GLY A 407 -32.27 -50.63 32.70
CA GLY A 407 -31.20 -50.74 31.70
C GLY A 407 -30.73 -49.35 31.25
N PRO A 408 -29.43 -49.19 30.90
CA PRO A 408 -28.91 -47.91 30.46
C PRO A 408 -29.68 -47.39 29.25
N VAL A 409 -29.91 -46.07 29.22
CA VAL A 409 -30.47 -45.37 28.06
C VAL A 409 -29.58 -45.66 26.85
N GLY A 410 -30.19 -46.06 25.73
CA GLY A 410 -29.46 -46.34 24.50
C GLY A 410 -28.61 -45.14 24.03
N PRO A 411 -27.45 -45.37 23.40
CA PRO A 411 -26.61 -44.28 22.92
C PRO A 411 -27.38 -43.40 21.93
N PRO A 412 -27.09 -42.08 21.86
CA PRO A 412 -27.66 -41.21 20.85
C PRO A 412 -27.41 -41.78 19.45
N GLY A 413 -28.42 -41.69 18.57
CA GLY A 413 -28.27 -42.13 17.18
C GLY A 413 -27.08 -41.44 16.50
N LEU A 414 -26.34 -42.19 15.69
CA LEU A 414 -25.21 -41.66 14.92
C LEU A 414 -25.68 -40.44 14.11
N ARG A 415 -24.95 -39.33 14.24
CA ARG A 415 -25.12 -38.15 13.39
C ARG A 415 -24.95 -38.61 11.94
N GLY A 416 -25.93 -38.32 11.08
CA GLY A 416 -25.88 -38.70 9.67
C GLY A 416 -24.57 -38.25 9.03
N GLU A 417 -24.02 -39.09 8.15
CA GLU A 417 -22.79 -38.76 7.45
C GLU A 417 -22.91 -37.41 6.75
N GLN A 418 -21.89 -36.58 6.93
CA GLN A 418 -21.74 -35.35 6.17
C GLN A 418 -21.70 -35.73 4.70
N GLY A 419 -22.60 -35.16 3.89
CA GLY A 419 -22.59 -35.39 2.44
C GLY A 419 -21.19 -35.12 1.89
N LEU A 420 -20.75 -35.98 0.95
CA LEU A 420 -19.46 -35.86 0.28
C LEU A 420 -19.24 -34.40 -0.14
N ALA A 421 -18.06 -33.86 0.16
CA ALA A 421 -17.64 -32.59 -0.36
C ALA A 421 -17.80 -32.63 -1.88
N GLY A 422 -18.48 -31.62 -2.44
CA GLY A 422 -18.58 -31.47 -3.89
C GLY A 422 -17.17 -31.56 -4.47
N SER A 423 -16.98 -32.41 -5.47
CA SER A 423 -15.70 -32.55 -6.17
C SER A 423 -15.17 -31.16 -6.50
N ASP A 424 -14.01 -30.80 -5.96
CA ASP A 424 -13.30 -29.59 -6.33
C ASP A 424 -13.34 -29.48 -7.86
N ALA A 425 -13.97 -28.43 -8.34
CA ALA A 425 -13.76 -28.02 -9.72
C ALA A 425 -12.26 -27.73 -9.80
N HIS A 426 -11.51 -28.64 -10.43
CA HIS A 426 -10.11 -28.43 -10.72
C HIS A 426 -10.05 -27.31 -11.75
N VAL A 427 -10.09 -26.07 -11.27
CA VAL A 427 -9.88 -24.90 -12.11
C VAL A 427 -8.39 -24.94 -12.45
N PRO A 428 -8.01 -25.20 -13.72
CA PRO A 428 -6.60 -25.19 -14.09
C PRO A 428 -6.05 -23.82 -13.72
N ARG A 429 -4.94 -23.78 -12.97
CA ARG A 429 -4.26 -22.51 -12.69
C ARG A 429 -3.69 -22.02 -14.00
N LEU A 430 -4.29 -20.97 -14.53
CA LEU A 430 -3.81 -20.25 -15.71
C LEU A 430 -2.99 -19.08 -15.19
N SER A 431 -1.72 -18.99 -15.58
CA SER A 431 -0.89 -17.86 -15.21
C SER A 431 -0.07 -17.41 -16.41
N PHE A 432 0.00 -16.09 -16.62
CA PHE A 432 0.96 -15.49 -17.52
C PHE A 432 1.47 -14.18 -16.94
N SER A 433 2.68 -13.81 -17.31
CA SER A 433 3.35 -12.56 -16.96
C SER A 433 4.06 -12.05 -18.20
N ALA A 434 3.79 -10.81 -18.58
CA ALA A 434 4.30 -10.21 -19.80
C ALA A 434 4.50 -8.70 -19.61
N ALA A 435 5.43 -8.10 -20.36
CA ALA A 435 5.73 -6.68 -20.33
C ALA A 435 5.87 -6.09 -21.73
N LEU A 436 5.76 -4.76 -21.76
CA LEU A 436 6.12 -3.94 -22.90
C LEU A 436 7.57 -3.48 -22.72
N THR A 437 8.43 -3.74 -23.70
CA THR A 437 9.77 -3.14 -23.71
C THR A 437 9.78 -1.73 -24.30
N ARG A 438 8.65 -1.31 -24.89
CA ARG A 438 8.48 0.03 -25.49
C ARG A 438 7.06 0.56 -25.23
N PRO A 439 6.90 1.87 -25.02
CA PRO A 439 5.58 2.48 -24.83
C PRO A 439 4.68 2.26 -26.05
N MET A 440 3.42 1.89 -25.82
CA MET A 440 2.42 1.77 -26.88
C MET A 440 2.00 3.17 -27.36
N ARG A 441 2.04 3.40 -28.68
CA ARG A 441 1.77 4.72 -29.29
C ARG A 441 0.42 4.82 -30.02
N GLY A 442 -0.34 3.73 -30.11
CA GLY A 442 -1.63 3.67 -30.79
C GLY A 442 -2.72 3.09 -29.90
N THR A 443 -3.98 3.30 -30.27
CA THR A 443 -5.15 2.72 -29.59
C THR A 443 -5.41 1.29 -30.09
N GLY A 444 -5.79 0.38 -29.18
CA GLY A 444 -6.10 -1.01 -29.53
C GLY A 444 -5.64 -2.02 -28.47
N THR A 445 -5.69 -3.31 -28.82
CA THR A 445 -5.23 -4.40 -27.94
C THR A 445 -3.73 -4.27 -27.65
N ILE A 446 -3.36 -4.35 -26.37
CA ILE A 446 -1.97 -4.25 -25.94
C ILE A 446 -1.23 -5.55 -26.28
N LEU A 447 -0.21 -5.41 -27.12
CA LEU A 447 0.68 -6.52 -27.51
C LEU A 447 1.90 -6.52 -26.58
N PHE A 448 1.86 -7.31 -25.51
CA PHE A 448 3.03 -7.49 -24.65
C PHE A 448 4.10 -8.27 -25.41
N ASN A 449 5.15 -7.58 -25.83
CA ASN A 449 6.19 -8.13 -26.71
C ASN A 449 7.24 -8.97 -25.97
N GLU A 450 7.22 -8.95 -24.63
CA GLU A 450 8.08 -9.76 -23.77
C GLU A 450 7.21 -10.58 -22.83
N VAL A 451 7.38 -11.90 -22.81
CA VAL A 451 6.59 -12.82 -21.98
C VAL A 451 7.54 -13.60 -21.08
N PHE A 452 7.33 -13.48 -19.77
CA PHE A 452 8.14 -14.13 -18.74
C PHE A 452 7.55 -15.47 -18.31
N VAL A 453 6.23 -15.55 -18.22
CA VAL A 453 5.49 -16.75 -17.82
C VAL A 453 4.26 -16.87 -18.71
N ASN A 454 3.93 -18.06 -19.19
CA ASN A 454 2.72 -18.32 -19.97
C ASN A 454 2.31 -19.79 -19.82
N GLU A 455 1.86 -20.15 -18.63
CA GLU A 455 1.43 -21.50 -18.31
C GLU A 455 0.21 -21.87 -19.17
N ASN A 456 0.26 -23.04 -19.81
CA ASN A 456 -0.76 -23.54 -20.73
C ASN A 456 -1.01 -22.67 -21.97
N SER A 457 -0.07 -21.77 -22.32
CA SER A 457 -0.14 -20.94 -23.54
C SER A 457 -1.44 -20.14 -23.68
N VAL A 458 -1.94 -19.66 -22.54
CA VAL A 458 -3.21 -18.94 -22.40
C VAL A 458 -3.16 -17.52 -22.95
N TYR A 459 -1.96 -16.92 -23.05
CA TYR A 459 -1.76 -15.60 -23.66
C TYR A 459 -1.06 -15.73 -25.02
N ASP A 460 -1.62 -15.07 -26.06
CA ASP A 460 -0.98 -14.96 -27.38
C ASP A 460 -0.32 -13.59 -27.56
N PRO A 461 1.03 -13.51 -27.65
CA PRO A 461 1.74 -12.24 -27.80
C PRO A 461 1.52 -11.55 -29.15
N ARG A 462 1.04 -12.27 -30.18
CA ARG A 462 0.82 -11.71 -31.53
C ARG A 462 -0.52 -10.99 -31.63
N SER A 463 -1.52 -11.49 -30.92
CA SER A 463 -2.88 -10.95 -30.94
C SER A 463 -3.22 -10.15 -29.68
N GLY A 464 -2.48 -10.37 -28.58
CA GLY A 464 -2.66 -9.69 -27.30
C GLY A 464 -3.81 -10.26 -26.47
N TYR A 465 -4.38 -11.38 -26.87
CA TYR A 465 -5.52 -12.00 -26.19
C TYR A 465 -5.09 -13.03 -25.16
N PHE A 466 -5.72 -12.95 -23.99
CA PHE A 466 -5.72 -14.00 -22.98
C PHE A 466 -7.01 -14.82 -23.12
N THR A 467 -6.87 -16.14 -23.30
CA THR A 467 -7.98 -17.08 -23.46
C THR A 467 -8.02 -18.04 -22.29
N ALA A 468 -9.07 -17.93 -21.47
CA ALA A 468 -9.39 -18.94 -20.46
C ALA A 468 -10.31 -20.03 -21.08
N PRO A 469 -10.08 -21.32 -20.78
CA PRO A 469 -10.88 -22.43 -21.28
C PRO A 469 -12.29 -22.51 -20.67
#